data_AF-A0A816H3R5-F1
#
_entry.id   AF-A0A816H3R5-F1
#
_cell.length_a   1.000
_cell.length_b   1.000
_cell.length_c   1.000
_cell.angle_alpha   90.00
_cell.angle_beta   90.00
_cell.angle_gamma   90.00
#
_symmetry.space_group_name_H-M   'P 1'
#
loop_
_entity.id
_entity.type
_entity.pdbx_description
1 polymer ?
#
loop_
_entity_poly.entity_id
_entity_poly.type
_entity_poly.pdbx_seq_one_letter_code
_entity_poly.pdbx_strand_id
1 'polypeptide(L)'
;RPEQPPPPPPLIIREQPPPLSSQPAVILRERPPTPPPILPNETVIRTLPPIPVPPRSVVIERYPPPPEKPRDIIIERWIPYGRQTERRRIVQPAPPPREYPKPSCTIIIYGDVQGRIVRKFEKLDPTNANPEDYVARYRGSLLDPTTLVQQARNLGVVEDITPPVSSLSMNVYPYGANDLRTIAARYDINDTLAQRLNILQQFEIVVLCDDSGSMNTPVDGTIRTRWDELLSIVQIVIEIATVFDSNGVDLHFLNRSSILNVTDSRQVAESFSQRPDGLTPLTPALRRIFQSAAIKARSDKRLLVFVATDGEPTDPNGNVDIQGLENLMRNERQANTTYVTFLSCTDDVSSVAYLSQWDRTMINVDVVDDYKTEREKVRRIQGYNYPFSFGDYVAKALIGAVDRKMDQLDEYRVT
;
A
#
# COMPACT_ATOMS: atom_id res chain seq x y z
N ARG A 1 61.03 -3.67 -43.18
CA ARG A 1 60.56 -5.08 -43.13
C ARG A 1 59.29 -5.08 -42.28
N PRO A 2 58.15 -5.69 -42.69
CA PRO A 2 56.98 -5.71 -41.81
C PRO A 2 57.29 -6.56 -40.57
N GLU A 3 56.89 -6.08 -39.40
CA GLU A 3 56.99 -6.82 -38.15
C GLU A 3 55.92 -7.92 -38.07
N GLN A 4 56.28 -9.00 -37.39
CA GLN A 4 55.56 -10.25 -37.32
C GLN A 4 54.28 -10.09 -36.46
N PRO A 5 53.10 -10.52 -36.93
CA PRO A 5 51.87 -10.41 -36.14
C PRO A 5 51.91 -11.35 -34.93
N PRO A 6 51.40 -10.92 -33.76
CA PRO A 6 51.38 -11.74 -32.56
C PRO A 6 50.38 -12.91 -32.66
N PRO A 7 50.60 -14.00 -31.91
CA PRO A 7 49.71 -15.16 -31.92
C PRO A 7 48.32 -14.83 -31.35
N PRO A 8 47.25 -15.49 -31.82
CA PRO A 8 45.88 -15.26 -31.35
C PRO A 8 45.67 -15.74 -29.90
N PRO A 9 44.72 -15.15 -29.15
CA PRO A 9 44.38 -15.57 -27.79
C PRO A 9 43.67 -16.94 -27.75
N PRO A 10 43.72 -17.67 -26.61
CA PRO A 10 42.97 -18.92 -26.38
C PRO A 10 41.46 -18.67 -26.17
N LEU A 11 40.52 -19.57 -26.56
CA LEU A 11 39.10 -19.51 -26.09
C LEU A 11 39.10 -19.83 -24.64
N ILE A 12 37.96 -19.50 -24.05
CA ILE A 12 37.30 -20.33 -23.07
C ILE A 12 36.01 -20.97 -23.63
N ILE A 13 35.93 -22.32 -23.71
CA ILE A 13 34.69 -23.10 -23.69
C ILE A 13 34.16 -23.05 -22.25
N ARG A 14 33.07 -22.37 -22.00
CA ARG A 14 32.32 -22.66 -20.79
C ARG A 14 31.37 -23.80 -21.15
N GLU A 15 31.52 -24.97 -20.52
CA GLU A 15 30.42 -25.93 -20.46
C GLU A 15 29.40 -25.31 -19.51
N GLN A 16 28.69 -24.30 -20.01
CA GLN A 16 27.50 -23.82 -19.37
C GLN A 16 26.47 -24.94 -19.46
N PRO A 17 25.78 -25.29 -18.37
CA PRO A 17 24.57 -26.07 -18.49
C PRO A 17 23.69 -25.39 -19.56
N PRO A 18 23.00 -26.17 -20.41
CA PRO A 18 22.11 -25.60 -21.42
C PRO A 18 21.21 -24.57 -20.72
N PRO A 19 20.98 -23.39 -21.32
CA PRO A 19 20.15 -22.38 -20.71
C PRO A 19 18.84 -23.05 -20.33
N LEU A 20 18.51 -23.00 -19.05
CA LEU A 20 17.21 -23.48 -18.58
C LEU A 20 16.15 -22.80 -19.45
N SER A 21 15.29 -23.63 -20.03
CA SER A 21 14.14 -23.16 -20.79
C SER A 21 13.31 -22.28 -19.85
N SER A 22 13.31 -20.97 -20.08
CA SER A 22 12.42 -20.06 -19.38
C SER A 22 11.00 -20.43 -19.78
N GLN A 23 10.15 -20.77 -18.81
CA GLN A 23 8.74 -20.97 -19.11
C GLN A 23 8.18 -19.68 -19.75
N PRO A 24 7.32 -19.80 -20.78
CA PRO A 24 6.73 -18.63 -21.41
C PRO A 24 5.95 -17.81 -20.37
N ALA A 25 6.10 -16.49 -20.44
CA ALA A 25 5.45 -15.56 -19.54
C ALA A 25 3.93 -15.82 -19.51
N VAL A 26 3.33 -15.73 -18.33
CA VAL A 26 1.86 -15.67 -18.23
C VAL A 26 1.45 -14.25 -18.55
N ILE A 27 0.62 -14.07 -19.58
CA ILE A 27 0.16 -12.75 -20.00
C ILE A 27 -1.33 -12.60 -19.68
N LEU A 28 -1.68 -11.66 -18.82
CA LEU A 28 -3.06 -11.28 -18.47
C LEU A 28 -3.41 -9.98 -19.19
N ARG A 29 -4.53 -9.95 -19.91
CA ARG A 29 -4.92 -8.83 -20.78
C ARG A 29 -6.27 -8.24 -20.42
N GLU A 30 -6.29 -6.93 -20.14
CA GLU A 30 -7.51 -6.17 -19.87
C GLU A 30 -8.27 -5.86 -21.16
N ARG A 31 -9.60 -5.96 -21.14
CA ARG A 31 -10.46 -5.57 -22.27
C ARG A 31 -10.44 -4.04 -22.49
N PRO A 32 -10.30 -3.55 -23.74
CA PRO A 32 -10.32 -2.11 -24.03
C PRO A 32 -11.64 -1.41 -23.70
N PRO A 33 -11.59 -0.12 -23.32
CA PRO A 33 -12.76 0.77 -23.33
C PRO A 33 -13.20 1.08 -24.77
N THR A 34 -14.48 1.42 -24.94
CA THR A 34 -15.07 1.70 -26.26
C THR A 34 -14.52 3.02 -26.85
N PRO A 35 -13.86 2.99 -28.02
CA PRO A 35 -13.26 4.19 -28.60
C PRO A 35 -14.28 5.10 -29.31
N PRO A 36 -14.01 6.42 -29.41
CA PRO A 36 -14.74 7.31 -30.32
C PRO A 36 -14.37 7.02 -31.79
N PRO A 37 -15.29 7.25 -32.75
CA PRO A 37 -15.12 6.82 -34.15
C PRO A 37 -14.07 7.67 -34.89
N ILE A 38 -13.13 7.01 -35.58
CA ILE A 38 -12.11 7.65 -36.43
C ILE A 38 -11.97 6.87 -37.76
N LEU A 39 -11.80 7.64 -38.85
CA LEU A 39 -11.71 7.20 -40.25
C LEU A 39 -10.32 6.63 -40.61
N PRO A 40 -10.21 5.72 -41.60
CA PRO A 40 -8.99 4.93 -41.83
C PRO A 40 -7.99 5.63 -42.74
N ASN A 41 -6.70 5.30 -42.58
CA ASN A 41 -5.66 5.42 -43.61
C ASN A 41 -4.61 4.28 -43.48
N GLU A 42 -4.00 3.95 -44.61
CA GLU A 42 -3.37 2.68 -44.97
C GLU A 42 -1.82 2.74 -45.06
N THR A 43 -1.17 1.55 -45.04
CA THR A 43 0.07 1.17 -45.77
C THR A 43 1.43 1.36 -45.06
N VAL A 44 2.52 0.55 -45.15
CA VAL A 44 2.91 -0.87 -45.48
C VAL A 44 4.36 -1.06 -44.94
N ILE A 45 4.78 -2.28 -44.61
CA ILE A 45 6.12 -2.66 -44.10
C ILE A 45 7.09 -3.07 -45.24
N ARG A 46 8.41 -2.87 -45.07
CA ARG A 46 9.44 -3.70 -45.73
C ARG A 46 10.62 -4.06 -44.81
N THR A 47 11.10 -5.29 -44.96
CA THR A 47 12.24 -5.93 -44.25
C THR A 47 13.17 -6.59 -45.27
N LEU A 48 14.49 -6.64 -45.03
CA LEU A 48 15.47 -7.48 -45.74
C LEU A 48 16.67 -7.83 -44.81
N PRO A 49 17.48 -8.88 -45.12
CA PRO A 49 17.90 -9.95 -44.18
C PRO A 49 19.38 -9.94 -43.73
N PRO A 50 19.77 -10.81 -42.77
CA PRO A 50 21.13 -10.88 -42.18
C PRO A 50 22.04 -11.92 -42.87
N ILE A 51 23.37 -11.77 -42.76
CA ILE A 51 24.40 -12.76 -43.21
C ILE A 51 25.62 -12.76 -42.24
N PRO A 52 26.34 -13.89 -42.04
CA PRO A 52 26.92 -14.31 -40.75
C PRO A 52 28.46 -14.23 -40.62
N VAL A 53 28.96 -14.71 -39.47
CA VAL A 53 30.34 -14.62 -38.93
C VAL A 53 31.08 -15.98 -39.00
N PRO A 54 32.43 -16.03 -39.09
CA PRO A 54 33.23 -17.25 -38.88
C PRO A 54 34.07 -17.26 -37.56
N PRO A 55 34.53 -18.44 -37.08
CA PRO A 55 34.74 -18.78 -35.66
C PRO A 55 36.22 -18.82 -35.19
N ARG A 56 36.50 -19.02 -33.87
CA ARG A 56 37.83 -19.47 -33.35
C ARG A 56 37.92 -19.88 -31.87
N SER A 57 38.34 -21.16 -31.62
CA SER A 57 39.26 -21.91 -30.64
C SER A 57 39.18 -21.93 -29.09
N VAL A 58 39.05 -23.12 -28.36
CA VAL A 58 38.51 -23.68 -27.00
C VAL A 58 39.28 -23.64 -25.58
N VAL A 59 38.63 -23.38 -24.39
CA VAL A 59 39.05 -23.73 -22.93
C VAL A 59 37.88 -24.11 -21.97
N ILE A 60 37.75 -25.34 -21.45
CA ILE A 60 36.56 -25.87 -20.73
C ILE A 60 36.43 -25.47 -19.22
N GLU A 61 35.38 -24.75 -18.81
CA GLU A 61 34.93 -24.51 -17.40
C GLU A 61 33.56 -25.21 -17.13
N ARG A 62 33.38 -25.89 -15.98
CA ARG A 62 32.12 -26.57 -15.60
C ARG A 62 31.45 -25.90 -14.39
N TYR A 63 30.22 -25.42 -14.57
CA TYR A 63 29.39 -24.85 -13.51
C TYR A 63 28.30 -25.84 -13.08
N PRO A 64 27.88 -25.84 -11.79
CA PRO A 64 26.69 -26.56 -11.38
C PRO A 64 25.44 -26.02 -12.10
N PRO A 65 24.39 -26.85 -12.29
CA PRO A 65 23.15 -26.39 -12.91
C PRO A 65 22.53 -25.26 -12.08
N PRO A 66 22.21 -24.10 -12.69
CA PRO A 66 21.50 -23.04 -12.00
C PRO A 66 20.11 -23.52 -11.56
N PRO A 67 19.53 -22.95 -10.49
CA PRO A 67 18.13 -23.21 -10.13
C PRO A 67 17.19 -22.76 -11.26
N GLU A 68 16.00 -23.37 -11.32
CA GLU A 68 14.97 -23.01 -12.30
C GLU A 68 14.67 -21.51 -12.29
N LYS A 69 14.62 -20.90 -13.48
CA LYS A 69 14.30 -19.48 -13.62
C LYS A 69 12.83 -19.27 -13.22
N PRO A 70 12.52 -18.26 -12.36
CA PRO A 70 11.14 -17.90 -12.08
C PRO A 70 10.42 -17.49 -13.37
N ARG A 71 9.11 -17.70 -13.40
CA ARG A 71 8.25 -17.41 -14.55
C ARG A 71 7.78 -15.96 -14.51
N ASP A 72 7.96 -15.24 -15.61
CA ASP A 72 7.49 -13.86 -15.74
C ASP A 72 5.96 -13.80 -15.83
N ILE A 73 5.37 -12.76 -15.22
CA ILE A 73 3.95 -12.44 -15.31
C ILE A 73 3.84 -11.04 -15.91
N ILE A 74 3.19 -10.92 -17.06
CA ILE A 74 2.97 -9.65 -17.77
C ILE A 74 1.50 -9.30 -17.67
N ILE A 75 1.18 -8.09 -17.22
CA ILE A 75 -0.18 -7.59 -17.10
C ILE A 75 -0.34 -6.39 -18.04
N GLU A 76 -1.21 -6.52 -19.04
CA GLU A 76 -1.51 -5.48 -20.02
C GLU A 76 -2.80 -4.75 -19.60
N ARG A 77 -2.71 -3.42 -19.39
CA ARG A 77 -3.84 -2.56 -18.93
C ARG A 77 -4.05 -1.35 -19.83
N TRP A 78 -5.29 -0.86 -19.88
CA TRP A 78 -5.64 0.35 -20.64
C TRP A 78 -5.45 1.61 -19.79
N ILE A 79 -4.79 2.62 -20.37
CA ILE A 79 -4.64 3.94 -19.75
C ILE A 79 -5.87 4.78 -20.08
N PRO A 80 -6.46 5.53 -19.13
CA PRO A 80 -7.56 6.46 -19.41
C PRO A 80 -7.17 7.51 -20.46
N TYR A 81 -8.12 7.96 -21.29
CA TYR A 81 -7.89 9.04 -22.25
C TYR A 81 -7.50 10.33 -21.52
N GLY A 82 -6.23 10.70 -21.58
CA GLY A 82 -5.70 11.94 -20.99
C GLY A 82 -5.71 13.12 -21.97
N ARG A 83 -5.69 14.35 -21.44
CA ARG A 83 -5.34 15.57 -22.20
C ARG A 83 -3.86 15.54 -22.57
N GLN A 84 -3.52 15.83 -23.82
CA GLN A 84 -2.15 15.85 -24.34
C GLN A 84 -1.33 17.03 -23.78
N THR A 85 -0.06 16.76 -23.46
CA THR A 85 1.00 17.77 -23.27
C THR A 85 2.26 17.36 -24.04
N GLU A 86 2.95 18.35 -24.62
CA GLU A 86 4.11 18.16 -25.50
C GLU A 86 5.40 17.82 -24.73
N ARG A 87 6.21 16.90 -25.26
CA ARG A 87 7.55 16.55 -24.72
C ARG A 87 8.67 17.31 -25.45
N ARG A 88 9.73 17.65 -24.70
CA ARG A 88 11.05 18.12 -25.21
C ARG A 88 12.09 16.99 -25.20
N ARG A 89 13.12 17.11 -26.05
CA ARG A 89 14.21 16.14 -26.30
C ARG A 89 15.55 16.65 -25.76
N ILE A 90 16.40 15.77 -25.21
CA ILE A 90 17.81 16.04 -24.83
C ILE A 90 18.72 14.94 -25.44
N VAL A 91 19.92 15.30 -25.89
CA VAL A 91 20.97 14.40 -26.41
C VAL A 91 22.33 14.80 -25.83
N GLN A 92 23.19 13.83 -25.48
CA GLN A 92 24.60 14.08 -25.11
C GLN A 92 25.50 12.86 -25.45
N PRO A 93 26.76 13.03 -25.94
CA PRO A 93 27.70 11.94 -26.24
C PRO A 93 28.82 11.77 -25.18
N ALA A 94 29.46 10.58 -25.15
CA ALA A 94 30.48 10.18 -24.15
C ALA A 94 31.93 10.07 -24.71
N PRO A 95 32.99 10.22 -23.87
CA PRO A 95 34.40 10.15 -24.26
C PRO A 95 35.08 8.76 -24.06
N PRO A 96 36.29 8.52 -24.61
CA PRO A 96 36.90 7.18 -24.74
C PRO A 96 37.84 6.75 -23.59
N PRO A 97 38.21 5.45 -23.48
CA PRO A 97 38.94 4.90 -22.34
C PRO A 97 40.46 4.65 -22.57
N ARG A 98 41.21 4.44 -21.46
CA ARG A 98 42.63 4.01 -21.36
C ARG A 98 42.75 2.61 -20.72
N GLU A 99 43.84 1.89 -21.03
CA GLU A 99 44.15 0.49 -20.59
C GLU A 99 45.09 0.36 -19.37
N TYR A 100 45.04 -0.82 -18.73
CA TYR A 100 45.98 -1.35 -17.72
C TYR A 100 46.35 -2.83 -18.00
N PRO A 101 47.46 -3.37 -17.41
CA PRO A 101 48.12 -4.61 -17.86
C PRO A 101 47.59 -5.95 -17.27
N LYS A 102 48.08 -7.06 -17.86
CA LYS A 102 47.59 -8.46 -17.81
C LYS A 102 47.77 -9.23 -16.48
N PRO A 103 46.82 -10.14 -16.13
CA PRO A 103 46.91 -11.05 -14.98
C PRO A 103 47.47 -12.46 -15.29
N SER A 104 47.81 -13.20 -14.23
CA SER A 104 48.26 -14.61 -14.18
C SER A 104 47.11 -15.62 -13.99
N CYS A 105 47.36 -16.91 -14.27
CA CYS A 105 46.38 -18.00 -14.13
C CYS A 105 46.14 -18.40 -12.65
N THR A 106 44.87 -18.61 -12.28
CA THR A 106 44.43 -19.28 -11.04
C THR A 106 43.17 -20.09 -11.33
N ILE A 107 43.11 -21.34 -10.85
CA ILE A 107 41.92 -22.20 -10.97
C ILE A 107 41.09 -22.05 -9.68
N ILE A 108 39.80 -21.70 -9.81
CA ILE A 108 38.85 -21.58 -8.70
C ILE A 108 37.66 -22.50 -8.99
N ILE A 109 37.34 -23.39 -8.05
CA ILE A 109 36.14 -24.24 -8.05
C ILE A 109 35.17 -23.65 -7.03
N TYR A 110 33.97 -23.27 -7.46
CA TYR A 110 32.94 -22.67 -6.59
C TYR A 110 31.99 -23.74 -6.03
N GLY A 111 31.59 -23.60 -4.76
CA GLY A 111 30.55 -24.41 -4.13
C GLY A 111 29.12 -24.01 -4.56
N ASP A 112 28.14 -24.79 -4.13
CA ASP A 112 26.73 -24.63 -4.49
C ASP A 112 26.16 -23.25 -4.09
N VAL A 113 25.48 -22.60 -5.04
CA VAL A 113 24.89 -21.27 -4.85
C VAL A 113 23.50 -21.40 -4.23
N GLN A 114 23.29 -20.79 -3.06
CA GLN A 114 21.95 -20.64 -2.49
C GLN A 114 21.23 -19.47 -3.17
N GLY A 115 20.15 -19.76 -3.91
CA GLY A 115 19.35 -18.76 -4.59
C GLY A 115 18.29 -18.14 -3.68
N ARG A 116 18.25 -16.79 -3.62
CA ARG A 116 17.16 -16.02 -3.01
C ARG A 116 16.25 -15.48 -4.12
N ILE A 117 14.97 -15.88 -4.13
CA ILE A 117 13.99 -15.35 -5.08
C ILE A 117 13.53 -13.97 -4.60
N VAL A 118 13.83 -12.93 -5.38
CA VAL A 118 13.34 -11.56 -5.15
C VAL A 118 12.39 -11.23 -6.30
N ARG A 119 11.11 -10.95 -5.99
CA ARG A 119 10.14 -10.49 -6.97
C ARG A 119 10.36 -9.00 -7.21
N LYS A 120 10.49 -8.59 -8.46
CA LYS A 120 10.63 -7.19 -8.86
C LYS A 120 9.48 -6.86 -9.81
N PHE A 121 8.78 -5.76 -9.55
CA PHE A 121 7.75 -5.23 -10.43
C PHE A 121 8.34 -4.09 -11.24
N GLU A 122 8.16 -4.12 -12.56
CA GLU A 122 8.62 -3.08 -13.47
C GLU A 122 7.44 -2.58 -14.30
N LYS A 123 7.26 -1.26 -14.33
CA LYS A 123 6.25 -0.63 -15.18
C LYS A 123 6.79 -0.54 -16.60
N LEU A 124 6.20 -1.30 -17.51
CA LEU A 124 6.54 -1.23 -18.93
C LEU A 124 5.94 0.04 -19.55
N ASP A 125 6.66 0.59 -20.53
CA ASP A 125 6.23 1.80 -21.24
C ASP A 125 4.91 1.56 -22.01
N PRO A 126 4.06 2.60 -22.14
CA PRO A 126 2.84 2.50 -22.94
C PRO A 126 3.16 2.15 -24.39
N THR A 127 2.46 1.17 -24.93
CA THR A 127 2.48 0.85 -26.37
C THR A 127 1.17 1.29 -26.99
N ASN A 128 1.25 1.87 -28.19
CA ASN A 128 0.06 2.30 -28.92
C ASN A 128 -0.60 1.06 -29.55
N ALA A 129 -1.88 0.85 -29.30
CA ALA A 129 -2.64 -0.27 -29.84
C ALA A 129 -4.06 0.17 -30.21
N ASN A 130 -4.51 -0.23 -31.40
CA ASN A 130 -5.90 -0.05 -31.81
C ASN A 130 -6.80 -1.05 -31.06
N PRO A 131 -7.83 -0.59 -30.33
CA PRO A 131 -8.76 -1.46 -29.60
C PRO A 131 -9.42 -2.55 -30.45
N GLU A 132 -9.81 -2.23 -31.69
CA GLU A 132 -10.50 -3.18 -32.58
C GLU A 132 -9.56 -4.30 -33.03
N ASP A 133 -8.35 -3.95 -33.47
CA ASP A 133 -7.31 -4.90 -33.86
C ASP A 133 -6.86 -5.77 -32.67
N TYR A 134 -6.78 -5.16 -31.48
CA TYR A 134 -6.40 -5.85 -30.25
C TYR A 134 -7.46 -6.88 -29.84
N VAL A 135 -8.75 -6.52 -29.91
CA VAL A 135 -9.85 -7.47 -29.67
C VAL A 135 -9.89 -8.56 -30.71
N ALA A 136 -9.71 -8.23 -32.00
CA ALA A 136 -9.66 -9.21 -33.08
C ALA A 136 -8.54 -10.24 -32.89
N ARG A 137 -7.37 -9.77 -32.43
CA ARG A 137 -6.17 -10.60 -32.25
C ARG A 137 -6.20 -11.48 -30.99
N TYR A 138 -6.81 -11.00 -29.90
CA TYR A 138 -6.70 -11.64 -28.58
C TYR A 138 -8.03 -12.08 -27.96
N ARG A 139 -9.15 -12.05 -28.70
CA ARG A 139 -10.54 -12.31 -28.26
C ARG A 139 -10.70 -13.41 -27.20
N GLY A 140 -10.02 -14.55 -27.34
CA GLY A 140 -10.14 -15.70 -26.43
C GLY A 140 -9.34 -15.60 -25.12
N SER A 141 -8.55 -14.54 -24.94
CA SER A 141 -7.63 -14.35 -23.79
C SER A 141 -7.89 -13.05 -23.01
N LEU A 142 -8.93 -12.30 -23.37
CA LEU A 142 -9.29 -11.04 -22.73
C LEU A 142 -10.10 -11.28 -21.46
N LEU A 143 -9.69 -10.63 -20.37
CA LEU A 143 -10.36 -10.67 -19.09
C LEU A 143 -11.06 -9.34 -18.83
N ASP A 144 -12.19 -9.38 -18.13
CA ASP A 144 -12.73 -8.18 -17.51
C ASP A 144 -11.80 -7.71 -16.35
N PRO A 145 -11.84 -6.42 -15.98
CA PRO A 145 -10.92 -5.86 -14.99
C PRO A 145 -10.93 -6.59 -13.64
N THR A 146 -12.09 -7.08 -13.21
CA THR A 146 -12.25 -7.78 -11.92
C THR A 146 -11.66 -9.19 -11.99
N THR A 147 -11.94 -9.95 -13.04
CA THR A 147 -11.37 -11.29 -13.25
C THR A 147 -9.86 -11.23 -13.47
N LEU A 148 -9.34 -10.17 -14.11
CA LEU A 148 -7.91 -9.95 -14.29
C LEU A 148 -7.18 -9.80 -12.95
N VAL A 149 -7.74 -8.99 -12.04
CA VAL A 149 -7.21 -8.82 -10.68
C VAL A 149 -7.21 -10.15 -9.94
N GLN A 150 -8.29 -10.92 -10.02
CA GLN A 150 -8.41 -12.21 -9.32
C GLN A 150 -7.41 -13.26 -9.84
N GLN A 151 -7.22 -13.36 -11.15
CA GLN A 151 -6.24 -14.28 -11.72
C GLN A 151 -4.79 -13.86 -11.43
N ALA A 152 -4.50 -12.55 -11.44
CA ALA A 152 -3.19 -12.04 -11.03
C ALA A 152 -2.88 -12.37 -9.56
N ARG A 153 -3.88 -12.26 -8.68
CA ARG A 153 -3.78 -12.63 -7.25
C ARG A 153 -3.51 -14.12 -7.06
N ASN A 154 -4.21 -14.99 -7.79
CA ASN A 154 -3.97 -16.45 -7.74
C ASN A 154 -2.55 -16.84 -8.21
N LEU A 155 -1.92 -16.00 -9.03
CA LEU A 155 -0.53 -16.17 -9.49
C LEU A 155 0.49 -15.49 -8.56
N GLY A 156 0.06 -14.93 -7.43
CA GLY A 156 0.93 -14.32 -6.42
C GLY A 156 1.31 -12.85 -6.68
N VAL A 157 0.56 -12.13 -7.53
CA VAL A 157 0.68 -10.66 -7.70
C VAL A 157 -0.18 -9.97 -6.65
N VAL A 158 0.44 -9.39 -5.63
CA VAL A 158 -0.26 -8.91 -4.42
C VAL A 158 -0.56 -7.40 -4.45
N GLU A 159 0.01 -6.58 -5.35
CA GLU A 159 0.13 -5.14 -5.01
C GLU A 159 -0.23 -4.02 -5.99
N ASP A 160 -0.16 -4.14 -7.32
CA ASP A 160 -0.28 -2.93 -8.18
C ASP A 160 -1.55 -2.84 -9.03
N ILE A 161 -2.52 -3.72 -8.79
CA ILE A 161 -3.77 -3.74 -9.57
C ILE A 161 -4.93 -3.24 -8.71
N THR A 162 -4.98 -1.93 -8.48
CA THR A 162 -6.25 -1.29 -8.12
C THR A 162 -7.16 -1.25 -9.35
N PRO A 163 -8.43 -1.67 -9.25
CA PRO A 163 -9.40 -1.40 -10.30
C PRO A 163 -9.46 0.13 -10.51
N PRO A 164 -9.67 0.61 -11.74
CA PRO A 164 -9.77 2.04 -11.98
C PRO A 164 -10.91 2.61 -11.14
N VAL A 165 -10.62 3.63 -10.32
CA VAL A 165 -11.62 4.38 -9.52
C VAL A 165 -12.48 5.29 -10.41
N SER A 166 -12.67 4.92 -11.68
CA SER A 166 -13.34 5.70 -12.71
C SER A 166 -14.64 5.03 -13.15
N SER A 167 -15.37 4.52 -12.18
CA SER A 167 -16.83 4.40 -12.15
C SER A 167 -17.19 3.62 -10.89
N LEU A 168 -17.23 4.31 -9.75
CA LEU A 168 -18.25 4.00 -8.76
C LEU A 168 -19.61 4.37 -9.40
N SER A 169 -20.00 3.66 -10.46
CA SER A 169 -21.41 3.38 -10.63
C SER A 169 -21.75 2.59 -9.38
N MET A 170 -22.61 3.19 -8.55
CA MET A 170 -23.30 2.54 -7.45
C MET A 170 -23.60 1.09 -7.82
N ASN A 171 -22.74 0.16 -7.43
CA ASN A 171 -23.19 -1.18 -7.20
C ASN A 171 -24.02 -1.03 -5.92
N VAL A 172 -25.31 -0.83 -6.13
CA VAL A 172 -26.34 -0.93 -5.11
C VAL A 172 -26.29 -2.37 -4.63
N TYR A 173 -25.36 -2.65 -3.71
CA TYR A 173 -25.55 -3.76 -2.79
C TYR A 173 -26.86 -3.48 -2.07
N PRO A 174 -27.82 -4.41 -2.05
CA PRO A 174 -29.08 -4.20 -1.35
C PRO A 174 -28.77 -3.89 0.11
N TYR A 175 -28.91 -2.62 0.48
CA TYR A 175 -28.64 -2.08 1.80
C TYR A 175 -29.73 -2.58 2.77
N GLY A 176 -29.49 -3.75 3.33
CA GLY A 176 -30.29 -4.33 4.40
C GLY A 176 -29.34 -5.07 5.34
N ALA A 177 -29.23 -4.57 6.58
CA ALA A 177 -28.34 -5.04 7.66
C ALA A 177 -26.88 -5.23 7.21
N ASN A 178 -26.01 -4.26 7.55
CA ASN A 178 -24.57 -4.40 7.35
C ASN A 178 -24.06 -5.56 8.22
N ASP A 179 -23.97 -6.77 7.66
CA ASP A 179 -23.30 -7.88 8.32
C ASP A 179 -21.78 -7.74 8.15
N LEU A 180 -21.04 -8.27 9.11
CA LEU A 180 -19.58 -8.20 9.15
C LEU A 180 -18.93 -8.83 7.92
N ARG A 181 -19.55 -9.84 7.32
CA ARG A 181 -19.02 -10.53 6.13
C ARG A 181 -19.08 -9.64 4.89
N THR A 182 -20.15 -8.87 4.76
CA THR A 182 -20.37 -7.92 3.66
C THR A 182 -19.35 -6.79 3.72
N ILE A 183 -19.09 -6.26 4.92
CA ILE A 183 -18.07 -5.23 5.14
C ILE A 183 -16.67 -5.81 4.91
N ALA A 184 -16.37 -7.00 5.44
CA ALA A 184 -15.09 -7.65 5.25
C ALA A 184 -14.79 -7.90 3.76
N ALA A 185 -15.76 -8.41 3.00
CA ALA A 185 -15.62 -8.59 1.56
C ALA A 185 -15.45 -7.27 0.79
N ARG A 186 -16.17 -6.22 1.20
CA ARG A 186 -16.09 -4.88 0.57
C ARG A 186 -14.70 -4.27 0.72
N TYR A 187 -14.08 -4.40 1.89
CA TYR A 187 -12.81 -3.76 2.22
C TYR A 187 -11.60 -4.70 2.17
N ASP A 188 -11.79 -5.94 1.67
CA ASP A 188 -10.73 -6.97 1.58
C ASP A 188 -10.11 -7.26 2.96
N ILE A 189 -10.95 -7.30 4.00
CA ILE A 189 -10.56 -7.62 5.38
C ILE A 189 -10.44 -9.13 5.51
N ASN A 190 -9.29 -9.62 5.95
CA ASN A 190 -9.02 -11.02 6.21
C ASN A 190 -10.04 -11.61 7.19
N ASP A 191 -10.53 -12.83 6.93
CA ASP A 191 -11.51 -13.50 7.77
C ASP A 191 -11.11 -13.60 9.25
N THR A 192 -9.82 -13.83 9.52
CA THR A 192 -9.30 -13.91 10.90
C THR A 192 -9.42 -12.56 11.59
N LEU A 193 -9.07 -11.49 10.89
CA LEU A 193 -9.17 -10.13 11.42
C LEU A 193 -10.63 -9.71 11.58
N ALA A 194 -11.48 -10.04 10.59
CA ALA A 194 -12.91 -9.80 10.63
C ALA A 194 -13.55 -10.48 11.86
N GLN A 195 -13.20 -11.74 12.16
CA GLN A 195 -13.71 -12.42 13.37
C GLN A 195 -13.34 -11.71 14.67
N ARG A 196 -12.18 -11.06 14.72
CA ARG A 196 -11.72 -10.33 15.92
C ARG A 196 -12.46 -9.03 16.15
N LEU A 197 -13.00 -8.41 15.10
CA LEU A 197 -13.85 -7.21 15.22
C LEU A 197 -15.07 -7.41 16.13
N ASN A 198 -15.52 -8.65 16.37
CA ASN A 198 -16.58 -8.95 17.34
C ASN A 198 -16.30 -8.41 18.76
N ILE A 199 -15.03 -8.17 19.12
CA ILE A 199 -14.67 -7.57 20.41
C ILE A 199 -15.29 -6.17 20.59
N LEU A 200 -15.57 -5.45 19.50
CA LEU A 200 -16.14 -4.11 19.50
C LEU A 200 -17.55 -4.04 20.09
N GLN A 201 -18.26 -5.16 20.22
CA GLN A 201 -19.57 -5.22 20.91
C GLN A 201 -19.50 -4.73 22.37
N GLN A 202 -18.32 -4.80 22.98
CA GLN A 202 -18.08 -4.39 24.36
C GLN A 202 -17.75 -2.90 24.51
N PHE A 203 -17.70 -2.15 23.41
CA PHE A 203 -17.19 -0.78 23.38
C PHE A 203 -18.19 0.21 22.80
N GLU A 204 -18.22 1.40 23.40
CA GLU A 204 -18.66 2.63 22.74
C GLU A 204 -17.47 3.22 22.00
N ILE A 205 -17.65 3.57 20.73
CA ILE A 205 -16.58 4.02 19.87
C ILE A 205 -16.71 5.53 19.65
N VAL A 206 -15.63 6.24 19.94
CA VAL A 206 -15.47 7.67 19.71
C VAL A 206 -14.30 7.89 18.78
N VAL A 207 -14.47 8.67 17.72
CA VAL A 207 -13.40 9.04 16.81
C VAL A 207 -13.05 10.51 17.05
N LEU A 208 -11.78 10.82 17.31
CA LEU A 208 -11.28 12.19 17.38
C LEU A 208 -10.41 12.46 16.14
N CYS A 209 -10.93 13.29 15.25
CA CYS A 209 -10.22 13.72 14.04
C CYS A 209 -9.46 15.01 14.28
N ASP A 210 -8.15 14.97 14.06
CA ASP A 210 -7.35 16.17 13.89
C ASP A 210 -7.74 16.89 12.60
N ASP A 211 -8.26 18.10 12.75
CA ASP A 211 -8.60 19.01 11.67
C ASP A 211 -7.80 20.32 11.74
N SER A 212 -6.59 20.26 12.28
CA SER A 212 -5.59 21.33 12.27
C SER A 212 -5.01 21.57 10.87
N GLY A 213 -4.38 22.73 10.67
CA GLY A 213 -3.88 23.14 9.36
C GLY A 213 -2.90 22.16 8.71
N SER A 214 -2.10 21.43 9.51
CA SER A 214 -1.10 20.44 9.03
C SER A 214 -1.73 19.27 8.27
N MET A 215 -2.99 18.92 8.55
CA MET A 215 -3.71 17.85 7.87
C MET A 215 -4.02 18.14 6.39
N ASN A 216 -3.77 19.37 5.92
CA ASN A 216 -3.75 19.70 4.49
C ASN A 216 -2.47 19.23 3.76
N THR A 217 -1.50 18.66 4.46
CA THR A 217 -0.25 18.19 3.86
C THR A 217 -0.54 17.06 2.86
N PRO A 218 -0.03 17.14 1.61
CA PRO A 218 -0.16 16.07 0.63
C PRO A 218 0.54 14.79 1.06
N VAL A 219 -0.07 13.64 0.76
CA VAL A 219 0.50 12.31 1.02
C VAL A 219 1.16 11.80 -0.26
N ASP A 220 2.37 11.25 -0.14
CA ASP A 220 3.09 10.54 -1.21
C ASP A 220 3.33 11.33 -2.52
N GLY A 221 3.40 12.66 -2.43
CA GLY A 221 3.50 13.52 -3.61
C GLY A 221 2.27 13.46 -4.52
N THR A 222 1.14 12.98 -4.00
CA THR A 222 -0.17 12.99 -4.68
C THR A 222 -0.90 14.31 -4.40
N ILE A 223 -2.08 14.49 -5.02
CA ILE A 223 -2.96 15.63 -4.75
C ILE A 223 -3.78 15.39 -3.46
N ARG A 224 -3.86 14.15 -2.98
CA ARG A 224 -4.63 13.82 -1.77
C ARG A 224 -3.87 14.26 -0.53
N THR A 225 -4.57 14.85 0.42
CA THR A 225 -4.00 15.27 1.70
C THR A 225 -4.20 14.22 2.79
N ARG A 226 -3.51 14.36 3.92
CA ARG A 226 -3.70 13.53 5.12
C ARG A 226 -5.18 13.51 5.56
N TRP A 227 -5.85 14.65 5.44
CA TRP A 227 -7.30 14.77 5.65
C TRP A 227 -8.15 13.92 4.70
N ASP A 228 -7.79 13.83 3.42
CA ASP A 228 -8.52 13.01 2.44
C ASP A 228 -8.37 11.51 2.73
N GLU A 229 -7.18 11.10 3.20
CA GLU A 229 -6.93 9.74 3.68
C GLU A 229 -7.72 9.44 4.96
N LEU A 230 -7.70 10.37 5.93
CA LEU A 230 -8.46 10.25 7.17
C LEU A 230 -9.97 10.07 6.90
N LEU A 231 -10.57 10.81 5.97
CA LEU A 231 -11.97 10.61 5.58
C LEU A 231 -12.23 9.14 5.18
N SER A 232 -11.35 8.56 4.37
CA SER A 232 -11.49 7.19 3.89
C SER A 232 -11.44 6.19 5.05
N ILE A 233 -10.55 6.41 6.02
CA ILE A 233 -10.41 5.58 7.23
C ILE A 233 -11.66 5.71 8.10
N VAL A 234 -12.11 6.93 8.39
CA VAL A 234 -13.28 7.18 9.25
C VAL A 234 -14.55 6.58 8.66
N GLN A 235 -14.73 6.61 7.34
CA GLN A 235 -15.86 5.95 6.69
C GLN A 235 -15.86 4.43 6.93
N ILE A 236 -14.70 3.79 6.81
CA ILE A 236 -14.55 2.35 7.08
C ILE A 236 -14.79 2.06 8.56
N VAL A 237 -14.23 2.87 9.47
CA VAL A 237 -14.44 2.74 10.92
C VAL A 237 -15.92 2.79 11.27
N ILE A 238 -16.69 3.74 10.72
CA ILE A 238 -18.12 3.87 10.98
C ILE A 238 -18.90 2.68 10.41
N GLU A 239 -18.58 2.23 9.20
CA GLU A 239 -19.22 1.03 8.63
C GLU A 239 -18.97 -0.21 9.48
N ILE A 240 -17.75 -0.42 9.98
CA ILE A 240 -17.41 -1.52 10.89
C ILE A 240 -18.12 -1.36 12.24
N ALA A 241 -18.01 -0.19 12.86
CA ALA A 241 -18.51 0.07 14.20
C ALA A 241 -20.04 -0.09 14.30
N THR A 242 -20.78 0.40 13.29
CA THR A 242 -22.25 0.36 13.26
C THR A 242 -22.84 -1.03 13.12
N VAL A 243 -22.01 -2.05 12.80
CA VAL A 243 -22.39 -3.47 12.92
C VAL A 243 -22.60 -3.87 14.38
N PHE A 244 -21.80 -3.31 15.30
CA PHE A 244 -21.72 -3.71 16.70
C PHE A 244 -22.35 -2.70 17.66
N ASP A 245 -22.53 -1.46 17.21
CA ASP A 245 -23.20 -0.41 17.97
C ASP A 245 -24.32 0.25 17.15
N SER A 246 -25.56 -0.07 17.51
CA SER A 246 -26.74 0.54 16.90
C SER A 246 -26.93 2.00 17.27
N ASN A 247 -26.30 2.49 18.35
CA ASN A 247 -26.34 3.91 18.70
C ASN A 247 -25.40 4.73 17.80
N GLY A 248 -24.49 4.08 17.07
CA GLY A 248 -23.54 4.72 16.17
C GLY A 248 -22.23 5.11 16.83
N VAL A 249 -21.49 6.00 16.16
CA VAL A 249 -20.16 6.47 16.56
C VAL A 249 -20.21 7.97 16.81
N ASP A 250 -19.60 8.44 17.92
CA ASP A 250 -19.43 9.87 18.16
C ASP A 250 -18.16 10.35 17.44
N LEU A 251 -18.30 11.32 16.53
CA LEU A 251 -17.23 11.92 15.76
C LEU A 251 -16.91 13.32 16.29
N HIS A 252 -15.75 13.47 16.90
CA HIS A 252 -15.21 14.72 17.41
C HIS A 252 -14.14 15.27 16.48
N PHE A 253 -13.98 16.59 16.53
CA PHE A 253 -12.93 17.32 15.83
C PHE A 253 -12.23 18.27 16.80
N LEU A 254 -11.02 18.70 16.47
CA LEU A 254 -10.26 19.62 17.32
C LEU A 254 -10.76 21.07 17.22
N ASN A 255 -11.07 21.52 15.99
CA ASN A 255 -11.33 22.92 15.65
C ASN A 255 -12.78 23.16 15.18
N ARG A 256 -13.65 22.15 15.18
CA ARG A 256 -15.08 22.28 14.81
C ARG A 256 -16.01 21.47 15.70
N SER A 257 -17.31 21.65 15.47
CA SER A 257 -18.37 20.96 16.22
C SER A 257 -18.37 19.46 15.97
N SER A 258 -18.68 18.69 17.00
CA SER A 258 -18.78 17.22 16.94
C SER A 258 -20.12 16.79 16.33
N ILE A 259 -20.13 15.59 15.76
CA ILE A 259 -21.32 14.89 15.27
C ILE A 259 -21.51 13.65 16.12
N LEU A 260 -22.65 13.51 16.76
CA LEU A 260 -22.89 12.40 17.69
C LEU A 260 -23.78 11.34 17.03
N ASN A 261 -23.65 10.09 17.49
CA ASN A 261 -24.48 8.96 17.04
C ASN A 261 -24.49 8.77 15.51
N VAL A 262 -23.33 8.86 14.86
CA VAL A 262 -23.21 8.66 13.41
C VAL A 262 -23.40 7.18 13.09
N THR A 263 -24.49 6.87 12.37
CA THR A 263 -24.83 5.49 11.96
C THR A 263 -24.61 5.22 10.48
N ASP A 264 -24.20 6.23 9.71
CA ASP A 264 -24.06 6.15 8.25
C ASP A 264 -22.83 6.93 7.80
N SER A 265 -21.90 6.23 7.13
CA SER A 265 -20.65 6.79 6.63
C SER A 265 -20.86 7.96 5.66
N ARG A 266 -22.04 8.08 5.03
CA ARG A 266 -22.38 9.20 4.14
C ARG A 266 -22.55 10.53 4.87
N GLN A 267 -22.95 10.50 6.15
CA GLN A 267 -23.09 11.71 6.98
C GLN A 267 -21.74 12.39 7.25
N VAL A 268 -20.65 11.62 7.16
CA VAL A 268 -19.29 12.07 7.44
C VAL A 268 -18.75 12.96 6.32
N ALA A 269 -19.07 12.63 5.06
CA ALA A 269 -18.47 13.28 3.90
C ALA A 269 -18.72 14.80 3.85
N GLU A 270 -19.92 15.24 4.30
CA GLU A 270 -20.24 16.66 4.40
C GLU A 270 -19.37 17.38 5.44
N SER A 271 -19.09 16.75 6.58
CA SER A 271 -18.28 17.36 7.64
C SER A 271 -16.79 17.44 7.29
N PHE A 272 -16.35 16.62 6.34
CA PHE A 272 -15.00 16.66 5.77
C PHE A 272 -14.87 17.61 4.57
N SER A 273 -15.96 18.20 4.06
CA SER A 273 -15.89 19.14 2.94
C SER A 273 -15.20 20.45 3.31
N GLN A 274 -15.30 20.86 4.58
CA GLN A 274 -14.51 21.98 5.11
C GLN A 274 -13.07 21.52 5.35
N ARG A 275 -12.13 22.19 4.69
CA ARG A 275 -10.69 21.90 4.85
C ARG A 275 -10.23 22.17 6.29
N PRO A 276 -9.27 21.37 6.80
CA PRO A 276 -8.65 21.59 8.10
C PRO A 276 -8.04 22.99 8.24
N ASP A 277 -8.14 23.56 9.44
CA ASP A 277 -7.54 24.85 9.80
C ASP A 277 -7.42 24.95 11.32
N GLY A 278 -6.46 25.74 11.80
CA GLY A 278 -6.22 25.99 13.21
C GLY A 278 -5.11 25.13 13.82
N LEU A 279 -5.05 25.19 15.15
CA LEU A 279 -4.04 24.55 16.00
C LEU A 279 -4.41 23.07 16.26
N THR A 280 -3.61 22.38 17.09
CA THR A 280 -3.80 20.96 17.44
C THR A 280 -4.16 20.79 18.93
N PRO A 281 -5.31 21.30 19.42
CA PRO A 281 -5.70 21.26 20.83
C PRO A 281 -6.17 19.88 21.31
N LEU A 282 -5.33 18.84 21.18
CA LEU A 282 -5.64 17.45 21.56
C LEU A 282 -5.97 17.31 23.05
N THR A 283 -5.18 17.91 23.94
CA THR A 283 -5.35 17.81 25.40
C THR A 283 -6.75 18.22 25.85
N PRO A 284 -7.26 19.43 25.55
CA PRO A 284 -8.62 19.81 25.95
C PRO A 284 -9.71 19.03 25.20
N ALA A 285 -9.49 18.56 23.98
CA ALA A 285 -10.46 17.75 23.24
C ALA A 285 -10.64 16.37 23.87
N LEU A 286 -9.55 15.65 24.15
CA LEU A 286 -9.57 14.36 24.82
C LEU A 286 -10.11 14.45 26.25
N ARG A 287 -9.77 15.52 26.98
CA ARG A 287 -10.34 15.76 28.32
C ARG A 287 -11.86 15.83 28.27
N ARG A 288 -12.43 16.54 27.30
CA ARG A 288 -13.89 16.64 27.10
C ARG A 288 -14.51 15.27 26.80
N ILE A 289 -13.86 14.45 25.97
CA ILE A 289 -14.31 13.09 25.65
C ILE A 289 -14.31 12.22 26.92
N PHE A 290 -13.19 12.17 27.66
CA PHE A 290 -13.06 11.36 28.87
C PHE A 290 -14.07 11.78 29.96
N GLN A 291 -14.26 13.08 30.16
CA GLN A 291 -15.25 13.60 31.12
C GLN A 291 -16.68 13.26 30.71
N SER A 292 -17.01 13.38 29.42
CA SER A 292 -18.34 13.05 28.90
C SER A 292 -18.65 11.56 29.09
N ALA A 293 -17.68 10.69 28.82
CA ALA A 293 -17.82 9.25 29.04
C ALA A 293 -17.98 8.90 30.53
N ALA A 294 -17.21 9.55 31.41
CA ALA A 294 -17.34 9.35 32.86
C ALA A 294 -18.72 9.77 33.40
N ILE A 295 -19.35 10.79 32.80
CA ILE A 295 -20.73 11.20 33.14
C ILE A 295 -21.75 10.21 32.58
N LYS A 296 -21.51 9.64 31.39
CA LYS A 296 -22.34 8.62 30.72
C LYS A 296 -22.24 7.22 31.37
N ALA A 297 -21.67 7.07 32.58
CA ALA A 297 -21.44 5.80 33.31
C ALA A 297 -22.68 4.94 33.67
N ARG A 298 -23.76 5.04 32.88
CA ARG A 298 -24.91 4.13 32.82
C ARG A 298 -24.78 3.07 31.71
N SER A 299 -23.69 3.09 30.94
CA SER A 299 -23.41 2.09 29.91
C SER A 299 -22.54 0.97 30.48
N ASP A 300 -22.90 -0.29 30.21
CA ASP A 300 -22.09 -1.47 30.58
C ASP A 300 -20.86 -1.63 29.67
N LYS A 301 -20.76 -0.80 28.61
CA LYS A 301 -19.67 -0.81 27.64
C LYS A 301 -18.47 0.02 28.11
N ARG A 302 -17.28 -0.39 27.68
CA ARG A 302 -16.04 0.36 27.83
C ARG A 302 -15.92 1.42 26.73
N LEU A 303 -15.07 2.44 26.92
CA LEU A 303 -14.83 3.46 25.91
C LEU A 303 -13.62 3.06 25.04
N LEU A 304 -13.77 3.15 23.72
CA LEU A 304 -12.67 3.08 22.77
C LEU A 304 -12.59 4.42 22.02
N VAL A 305 -11.49 5.15 22.21
CA VAL A 305 -11.23 6.42 21.53
C VAL A 305 -10.20 6.22 20.44
N PHE A 306 -10.59 6.43 19.19
CA PHE A 306 -9.75 6.37 18.01
C PHE A 306 -9.30 7.78 17.64
N VAL A 307 -8.06 8.14 17.99
CA VAL A 307 -7.49 9.47 17.76
C VAL A 307 -6.67 9.44 16.49
N ALA A 308 -7.00 10.27 15.52
CA ALA A 308 -6.21 10.41 14.30
C ALA A 308 -5.57 11.80 14.24
N THR A 309 -4.23 11.85 14.24
CA THR A 309 -3.46 13.10 14.34
C THR A 309 -2.18 13.00 13.52
N ASP A 310 -1.70 14.12 12.98
CA ASP A 310 -0.45 14.16 12.19
C ASP A 310 0.71 14.87 12.89
N GLY A 311 0.52 15.31 14.14
CA GLY A 311 1.57 16.00 14.88
C GLY A 311 1.38 16.13 16.39
N GLU A 312 2.09 17.11 16.94
CA GLU A 312 2.19 17.37 18.36
C GLU A 312 0.98 18.18 18.87
N PRO A 313 0.50 17.91 20.11
CA PRO A 313 -0.53 18.72 20.74
C PRO A 313 -0.04 20.16 20.96
N THR A 314 -0.93 21.14 20.82
CA THR A 314 -0.62 22.55 21.08
C THR A 314 -1.55 23.18 22.11
N ASP A 315 -1.02 24.11 22.90
CA ASP A 315 -1.79 25.00 23.77
C ASP A 315 -2.57 26.08 22.96
N PRO A 316 -3.41 26.91 23.61
CA PRO A 316 -4.15 27.98 22.91
C PRO A 316 -3.27 29.06 22.26
N ASN A 317 -1.98 29.13 22.60
CA ASN A 317 -1.01 30.05 22.02
C ASN A 317 -0.21 29.41 20.88
N GLY A 318 -0.43 28.12 20.58
CA GLY A 318 0.29 27.35 19.57
C GLY A 318 1.62 26.75 20.06
N ASN A 319 1.90 26.75 21.37
CA ASN A 319 3.08 26.08 21.92
C ASN A 319 2.83 24.58 22.06
N VAL A 320 3.85 23.76 21.79
CA VAL A 320 3.78 22.30 21.96
C VAL A 320 3.51 21.91 23.42
N ASP A 321 2.53 21.04 23.66
CA ASP A 321 2.07 20.60 24.99
C ASP A 321 2.00 19.06 25.13
N ILE A 322 3.09 18.37 24.80
CA ILE A 322 3.19 16.91 24.93
C ILE A 322 3.03 16.49 26.40
N GLN A 323 3.60 17.26 27.33
CA GLN A 323 3.52 16.96 28.77
C GLN A 323 2.09 17.07 29.31
N GLY A 324 1.30 18.06 28.86
CA GLY A 324 -0.10 18.19 29.22
C GLY A 324 -0.92 16.99 28.72
N LEU A 325 -0.66 16.54 27.50
CA LEU A 325 -1.31 15.35 26.94
C LEU A 325 -0.90 14.07 27.68
N GLU A 326 0.39 13.90 28.00
CA GLU A 326 0.87 12.75 28.78
C GLU A 326 0.21 12.69 30.16
N ASN A 327 0.15 13.83 30.85
CA ASN A 327 -0.49 13.93 32.16
C ASN A 327 -1.98 13.56 32.10
N LEU A 328 -2.70 14.00 31.07
CA LEU A 328 -4.09 13.62 30.83
C LEU A 328 -4.22 12.09 30.65
N MET A 329 -3.37 11.51 29.80
CA MET A 329 -3.41 10.08 29.46
C MET A 329 -3.08 9.17 30.65
N ARG A 330 -2.15 9.59 31.51
CA ARG A 330 -1.74 8.83 32.71
C ARG A 330 -2.71 8.98 33.87
N ASN A 331 -3.23 10.19 34.09
CA ASN A 331 -3.89 10.53 35.36
C ASN A 331 -5.41 10.75 35.23
N GLU A 332 -5.94 11.12 34.06
CA GLU A 332 -7.35 11.51 33.89
C GLU A 332 -8.17 10.53 33.04
N ARG A 333 -7.54 9.75 32.13
CA ARG A 333 -8.20 8.87 31.15
C ARG A 333 -9.12 7.77 31.72
N GLN A 334 -8.87 7.30 32.95
CA GLN A 334 -9.44 6.05 33.50
C GLN A 334 -9.01 4.79 32.71
N ALA A 335 -7.73 4.45 32.78
CA ALA A 335 -7.08 3.45 31.91
C ALA A 335 -7.71 2.03 31.90
N ASN A 336 -8.45 1.63 32.95
CA ASN A 336 -9.09 0.31 33.00
C ASN A 336 -10.36 0.21 32.14
N THR A 337 -11.01 1.35 31.85
CA THR A 337 -12.29 1.41 31.13
C THR A 337 -12.20 2.21 29.84
N THR A 338 -11.11 2.94 29.63
CA THR A 338 -10.90 3.79 28.45
C THR A 338 -9.66 3.35 27.67
N TYR A 339 -9.91 2.85 26.48
CA TYR A 339 -8.95 2.36 25.51
C TYR A 339 -8.71 3.45 24.47
N VAL A 340 -7.48 3.63 24.03
CA VAL A 340 -7.13 4.70 23.09
C VAL A 340 -6.20 4.16 22.02
N THR A 341 -6.60 4.25 20.76
CA THR A 341 -5.68 4.06 19.63
C THR A 341 -5.29 5.45 19.11
N PHE A 342 -3.99 5.68 18.91
CA PHE A 342 -3.52 6.80 18.11
C PHE A 342 -3.14 6.31 16.72
N LEU A 343 -3.78 6.88 15.70
CA LEU A 343 -3.46 6.71 14.29
C LEU A 343 -2.59 7.90 13.85
N SER A 344 -1.32 7.64 13.56
CA SER A 344 -0.41 8.63 13.02
C SER A 344 -0.74 8.88 11.54
N CYS A 345 -1.27 10.07 11.25
CA CYS A 345 -1.62 10.50 9.90
C CYS A 345 -0.45 11.19 9.20
N THR A 346 0.79 10.78 9.47
CA THR A 346 2.00 11.45 8.98
C THR A 346 3.10 10.46 8.61
N ASP A 347 3.86 10.83 7.59
CA ASP A 347 5.14 10.23 7.20
C ASP A 347 6.33 10.85 7.94
N ASP A 348 6.12 11.94 8.67
CA ASP A 348 7.13 12.56 9.53
C ASP A 348 7.14 11.91 10.91
N VAL A 349 8.05 10.95 11.06
CA VAL A 349 8.28 10.22 12.31
C VAL A 349 8.55 11.14 13.50
N SER A 350 9.15 12.32 13.29
CA SER A 350 9.53 13.20 14.39
C SER A 350 8.32 13.84 15.07
N SER A 351 7.32 14.23 14.29
CA SER A 351 6.09 14.89 14.76
C SER A 351 5.19 13.99 15.63
N VAL A 352 5.41 12.67 15.59
CA VAL A 352 4.62 11.68 16.36
C VAL A 352 5.50 10.75 17.23
N ALA A 353 6.81 11.00 17.30
CA ALA A 353 7.75 10.13 18.02
C ALA A 353 7.41 9.92 19.50
N TYR A 354 6.75 10.92 20.13
CA TYR A 354 6.31 10.83 21.52
C TYR A 354 5.25 9.74 21.75
N LEU A 355 4.43 9.43 20.74
CA LEU A 355 3.39 8.41 20.83
C LEU A 355 3.99 7.00 20.93
N SER A 356 5.07 6.70 20.21
CA SER A 356 5.69 5.37 20.21
C SER A 356 6.15 4.90 21.58
N GLN A 357 6.44 5.82 22.52
CA GLN A 357 6.76 5.45 23.90
C GLN A 357 5.52 5.00 24.69
N TRP A 358 4.35 5.55 24.37
CA TRP A 358 3.12 5.31 25.12
C TRP A 358 2.53 3.95 24.87
N ASP A 359 2.62 3.48 23.62
CA ASP A 359 2.31 2.11 23.21
C ASP A 359 2.89 1.06 24.18
N ARG A 360 4.16 1.24 24.57
CA ARG A 360 4.87 0.30 25.47
C ARG A 360 4.64 0.56 26.96
N THR A 361 4.24 1.77 27.34
CA THR A 361 4.26 2.22 28.75
C THR A 361 2.88 2.48 29.33
N MET A 362 1.83 2.53 28.52
CA MET A 362 0.48 2.78 28.94
C MET A 362 -0.41 1.59 28.60
N ILE A 363 -1.13 1.06 29.59
CA ILE A 363 -2.10 -0.01 29.34
C ILE A 363 -3.21 0.49 28.42
N ASN A 364 -3.73 -0.39 27.57
CA ASN A 364 -4.89 -0.11 26.71
C ASN A 364 -4.66 1.13 25.81
N VAL A 365 -3.41 1.36 25.41
CA VAL A 365 -3.01 2.35 24.40
C VAL A 365 -2.32 1.59 23.28
N ASP A 366 -2.67 1.90 22.04
CA ASP A 366 -2.01 1.39 20.83
C ASP A 366 -1.65 2.58 19.94
N VAL A 367 -0.56 2.47 19.21
CA VAL A 367 -0.09 3.50 18.27
C VAL A 367 0.22 2.86 16.92
N VAL A 368 -0.52 3.32 15.92
CA VAL A 368 -0.51 2.74 14.58
C VAL A 368 -0.02 3.78 13.60
N ASP A 369 0.97 3.42 12.79
CA ASP A 369 1.53 4.33 11.79
C ASP A 369 0.59 4.51 10.59
N ASP A 370 0.99 5.35 9.63
CA ASP A 370 0.35 5.41 8.32
C ASP A 370 0.35 4.03 7.63
N TYR A 371 -0.58 3.83 6.69
CA TYR A 371 -0.77 2.52 6.06
C TYR A 371 0.51 1.95 5.44
N LYS A 372 1.35 2.78 4.82
CA LYS A 372 2.56 2.29 4.15
C LYS A 372 3.59 1.81 5.14
N THR A 373 3.84 2.62 6.17
CA THR A 373 4.79 2.28 7.22
C THR A 373 4.33 1.04 7.97
N GLU A 374 3.06 1.00 8.35
CA GLU A 374 2.46 -0.11 9.10
C GLU A 374 2.54 -1.43 8.31
N ARG A 375 2.17 -1.38 7.02
CA ARG A 375 2.24 -2.55 6.13
C ARG A 375 3.66 -3.06 5.94
N GLU A 376 4.62 -2.16 5.81
CA GLU A 376 6.03 -2.54 5.67
C GLU A 376 6.54 -3.21 6.96
N LYS A 377 6.15 -2.73 8.15
CA LYS A 377 6.47 -3.38 9.42
C LYS A 377 5.85 -4.78 9.52
N VAL A 378 4.54 -4.91 9.26
CA VAL A 378 3.84 -6.22 9.23
C VAL A 378 4.56 -7.20 8.31
N ARG A 379 4.93 -6.76 7.10
CA ARG A 379 5.61 -7.63 6.13
C ARG A 379 7.03 -8.01 6.52
N ARG A 380 7.76 -7.15 7.21
CA ARG A 380 9.09 -7.51 7.74
C ARG A 380 8.99 -8.66 8.73
N ILE A 381 7.93 -8.70 9.54
CA ILE A 381 7.71 -9.76 10.53
C ILE A 381 7.06 -11.00 9.93
N GLN A 382 5.90 -10.83 9.28
CA GLN A 382 5.09 -11.94 8.75
C GLN A 382 5.64 -12.52 7.43
N GLY A 383 6.43 -11.73 6.70
CA GLY A 383 6.96 -12.05 5.38
C GLY A 383 6.28 -11.25 4.26
N TYR A 384 7.04 -10.92 3.21
CA TYR A 384 6.57 -10.05 2.11
C TYR A 384 5.40 -10.60 1.28
N ASN A 385 5.10 -11.90 1.40
CA ASN A 385 3.91 -12.51 0.77
C ASN A 385 2.67 -12.46 1.68
N TYR A 386 2.79 -11.96 2.92
CA TYR A 386 1.67 -11.84 3.84
C TYR A 386 0.64 -10.84 3.30
N PRO A 387 -0.63 -11.24 3.13
CA PRO A 387 -1.67 -10.33 2.70
C PRO A 387 -1.99 -9.34 3.82
N PHE A 388 -1.91 -8.06 3.51
CA PHE A 388 -2.31 -6.98 4.41
C PHE A 388 -2.86 -5.85 3.54
N SER A 389 -4.19 -5.79 3.48
CA SER A 389 -4.95 -4.82 2.70
C SER A 389 -5.13 -3.50 3.47
N PHE A 390 -5.68 -2.49 2.81
CA PHE A 390 -6.06 -1.25 3.49
C PHE A 390 -7.21 -1.47 4.49
N GLY A 391 -8.15 -2.38 4.19
CA GLY A 391 -9.19 -2.77 5.14
C GLY A 391 -8.60 -3.50 6.35
N ASP A 392 -7.59 -4.35 6.14
CA ASP A 392 -6.86 -4.99 7.24
C ASP A 392 -6.18 -3.97 8.15
N TYR A 393 -5.57 -2.96 7.54
CA TYR A 393 -4.96 -1.86 8.26
C TYR A 393 -5.96 -1.10 9.13
N VAL A 394 -7.10 -0.68 8.57
CA VAL A 394 -8.12 0.04 9.35
C VAL A 394 -8.70 -0.83 10.46
N ALA A 395 -8.93 -2.12 10.19
CA ALA A 395 -9.42 -3.05 11.19
C ALA A 395 -8.37 -3.30 12.29
N LYS A 396 -7.08 -3.48 11.97
CA LYS A 396 -5.98 -3.54 12.95
C LYS A 396 -5.99 -2.30 13.81
N ALA A 397 -6.00 -1.12 13.20
CA ALA A 397 -5.95 0.14 13.92
C ALA A 397 -7.13 0.29 14.89
N LEU A 398 -8.33 -0.05 14.43
CA LEU A 398 -9.52 0.07 15.25
C LEU A 398 -9.49 -0.83 16.50
N ILE A 399 -8.88 -2.01 16.43
CA ILE A 399 -8.92 -2.98 17.54
C ILE A 399 -7.58 -3.19 18.27
N GLY A 400 -6.47 -2.60 17.83
CA GLY A 400 -5.16 -2.90 18.42
C GLY A 400 -5.10 -2.62 19.92
N ALA A 401 -5.63 -1.47 20.37
CA ALA A 401 -5.69 -1.15 21.81
C ALA A 401 -6.46 -2.18 22.66
N VAL A 402 -7.44 -2.88 22.07
CA VAL A 402 -8.31 -3.85 22.77
C VAL A 402 -7.92 -5.30 22.53
N ASP A 403 -7.14 -5.56 21.48
CA ASP A 403 -6.76 -6.88 21.02
C ASP A 403 -5.25 -6.99 20.82
N ARG A 404 -4.58 -7.49 21.86
CA ARG A 404 -3.13 -7.69 21.91
C ARG A 404 -2.56 -8.47 20.73
N LYS A 405 -3.29 -9.44 20.15
CA LYS A 405 -2.74 -10.18 19.00
C LYS A 405 -2.65 -9.31 17.76
N MET A 406 -3.56 -8.35 17.62
CA MET A 406 -3.63 -7.45 16.48
C MET A 406 -2.64 -6.32 16.61
N ASP A 407 -2.55 -5.73 17.80
CA ASP A 407 -1.46 -4.85 18.21
C ASP A 407 -0.09 -5.46 17.85
N GLN A 408 0.16 -6.69 18.29
CA GLN A 408 1.43 -7.41 18.08
C GLN A 408 1.71 -7.92 16.65
N LEU A 409 0.84 -7.64 15.68
CA LEU A 409 0.96 -8.20 14.33
C LEU A 409 2.21 -7.73 13.59
N ASP A 410 2.71 -6.54 13.89
CA ASP A 410 3.93 -5.97 13.33
C ASP A 410 5.16 -6.16 14.23
N GLU A 411 5.03 -6.92 15.32
CA GLU A 411 6.12 -7.25 16.24
C GLU A 411 6.46 -8.76 16.25
N TYR A 412 5.46 -9.63 16.16
CA TYR A 412 5.62 -11.09 16.29
C TYR A 412 4.95 -11.87 15.16
N ARG A 413 5.59 -12.94 14.70
CA ARG A 413 4.98 -13.84 13.71
C ARG A 413 3.72 -14.50 14.24
N VAL A 414 2.67 -14.50 13.43
CA VAL A 414 1.48 -15.30 13.69
C VAL A 414 1.87 -16.78 13.52
N THR A 415 1.81 -17.55 14.61
CA THR A 415 2.09 -19.01 14.61
C THR A 415 0.85 -19.84 14.38
#